data_AF-F5ZFF3-F1
#
_entry.id   AF-F5ZFF3-F1
#
_cell.length_a   1.000
_cell.length_b   1.000
_cell.length_c   1.000
_cell.angle_alpha   90.00
_cell.angle_beta   90.00
_cell.angle_gamma   90.00
#
_symmetry.space_group_name_H-M   'P 1'
#
loop_
_entity.id
_entity.type
_entity.pdbx_description
1 polymer ?
#
loop_
_entity_poly.entity_id
_entity_poly.type
_entity_poly.pdbx_seq_one_letter_code
_entity_poly.pdbx_strand_id
1 'polypeptide(L)' 'MRYVESYLAHHTWFAGEQPTGADVQMIFPLESLVASGNAKDFPAIREYVKRVHARPAYKQALEKGGEYAYA' A
#
# COMPACT_ATOMS: atom_id res chain seq x y z
N MET A 1 9.09 10.30 -0.60
CA MET A 1 8.01 9.80 -1.50
C MET A 1 8.45 9.60 -2.95
N ARG A 2 9.13 10.55 -3.62
CA ARG A 2 9.53 10.39 -5.04
C ARG A 2 10.30 9.10 -5.36
N TYR A 3 11.21 8.66 -4.49
CA TYR A 3 11.92 7.38 -4.68
C TYR A 3 10.97 6.18 -4.64
N VAL A 4 10.07 6.13 -3.65
CA VAL A 4 9.07 5.06 -3.51
C VAL A 4 8.11 5.05 -4.70
N GLU A 5 7.66 6.22 -5.15
CA GLU A 5 6.84 6.37 -6.35
C GLU A 5 7.55 5.81 -7.59
N SER A 6 8.79 6.25 -7.84
CA SER A 6 9.58 5.78 -8.97
C SER A 6 9.85 4.27 -8.91
N TYR A 7 10.05 3.72 -7.71
CA TYR A 7 10.25 2.29 -7.55
C TYR A 7 8.97 1.51 -7.87
N LEU A 8 7.84 1.89 -7.28
CA LEU A 8 6.54 1.24 -7.48
C LEU A 8 5.98 1.43 -8.89
N ALA A 9 6.46 2.42 -9.65
CA ALA A 9 6.15 2.57 -11.06
C ALA A 9 6.68 1.40 -11.92
N HIS A 10 7.70 0.69 -11.43
CA HIS A 10 8.34 -0.41 -12.14
C HIS A 10 8.26 -1.76 -11.42
N HIS A 11 7.77 -1.79 -10.18
CA HIS A 11 7.76 -2.99 -9.35
C HIS A 11 6.40 -3.19 -8.68
N THR A 12 5.95 -4.45 -8.63
CA THR A 12 4.68 -4.81 -8.00
C THR A 12 4.75 -4.79 -6.48
N TRP A 13 5.89 -5.19 -5.90
CA TRP A 13 6.14 -5.29 -4.46
C TRP A 13 7.51 -4.74 -4.11
N PHE A 14 7.74 -4.47 -2.83
CA PHE A 14 8.99 -3.86 -2.37
C PHE A 14 10.21 -4.78 -2.45
N ALA A 15 10.03 -6.10 -2.33
CA ALA A 15 11.14 -7.04 -2.33
C ALA A 15 10.81 -8.31 -3.14
N GLY A 16 11.09 -8.26 -4.44
CA GLY A 16 10.86 -9.38 -5.36
C GLY A 16 9.46 -9.40 -5.96
N GLU A 17 9.04 -10.56 -6.45
CA GLU A 17 7.78 -10.73 -7.20
C GLU A 17 6.57 -11.05 -6.33
N GLN A 18 6.78 -11.25 -5.03
CA GLN A 18 5.74 -11.57 -4.06
C GLN A 18 5.79 -10.58 -2.88
N PRO A 19 4.65 -10.32 -2.20
CA PRO A 19 4.62 -9.45 -1.05
C PRO A 19 5.39 -10.06 0.12
N THR A 20 6.16 -9.22 0.80
CA THR A 20 7.04 -9.60 1.92
C THR A 20 6.77 -8.74 3.15
N GLY A 21 7.59 -8.91 4.19
CA GLY A 21 7.58 -8.01 5.35
C GLY A 21 7.84 -6.54 4.99
N ALA A 22 8.53 -6.26 3.88
CA ALA A 22 8.72 -4.90 3.41
C ALA A 22 7.40 -4.22 3.04
N ASP A 23 6.49 -4.96 2.38
CA ASP A 23 5.16 -4.45 2.00
C ASP A 23 4.27 -4.22 3.22
N VAL A 24 4.40 -5.08 4.25
CA VAL A 24 3.70 -4.92 5.54
C VAL A 24 4.20 -3.69 6.30
N GLN A 25 5.51 -3.41 6.28
CA GLN A 25 6.06 -2.21 6.91
C GLN A 25 5.67 -0.94 6.14
N MET A 26 5.69 -0.99 4.81
CA MET A 26 5.52 0.18 3.96
C MET A 26 4.06 0.56 3.74
N ILE A 27 3.09 -0.35 3.89
CA ILE A 27 1.69 -0.04 3.59
C ILE A 27 1.14 1.11 4.45
N PHE A 28 1.43 1.13 5.75
CA PHE A 28 0.89 2.14 6.67
C PHE A 28 1.20 3.60 6.29
N PRO A 29 2.49 4.01 6.09
CA PRO A 29 2.77 5.39 5.69
C PRO A 29 2.20 5.74 4.31
N LEU A 30 2.02 4.77 3.42
CA LEU A 30 1.44 4.99 2.09
C LEU A 30 -0.08 5.17 2.15
N GLU A 31 -0.76 4.37 2.96
CA GLU A 31 -2.18 4.55 3.27
C GLU A 31 -2.44 5.92 3.90
N SER A 32 -1.63 6.32 4.89
CA SER A 32 -1.73 7.65 5.51
C SER A 32 -1.55 8.78 4.49
N LEU A 33 -0.60 8.65 3.56
CA LEU A 33 -0.41 9.62 2.48
C LEU A 33 -1.65 9.70 1.56
N VAL A 34 -2.22 8.56 1.19
CA VAL A 34 -3.43 8.50 0.34
C VAL A 34 -4.63 9.09 1.06
N ALA A 35 -4.88 8.69 2.30
CA ALA A 35 -5.98 9.17 3.13
C ALA A 35 -5.90 10.68 3.39
N SER A 36 -4.70 11.24 3.53
CA SER A 36 -4.49 12.69 3.70
C SER A 36 -4.80 13.53 2.45
N GLY A 37 -5.06 12.90 1.29
CA GLY A 37 -5.29 13.60 0.02
C GLY A 37 -4.03 14.15 -0.64
N ASN A 38 -2.85 13.94 -0.04
CA ASN A 38 -1.56 14.42 -0.54
C ASN A 38 -0.90 13.47 -1.57
N ALA A 39 -1.58 12.39 -1.94
CA ALA A 39 -1.09 11.41 -2.92
C ALA A 39 -1.34 11.78 -4.39
N LYS A 40 -1.80 13.00 -4.71
CA LYS A 40 -2.21 13.38 -6.09
C LYS A 40 -1.11 13.24 -7.13
N ASP A 41 0.14 13.52 -6.75
CA ASP A 41 1.30 13.42 -7.65
C ASP A 41 1.97 12.04 -7.61
N PHE A 42 1.37 11.06 -6.93
CA PHE A 42 1.94 9.74 -6.69
C PHE A 42 1.02 8.60 -7.16
N PRO A 43 0.74 8.49 -8.48
CA PRO A 43 -0.15 7.47 -9.02
C PRO A 43 0.28 6.03 -8.72
N ALA A 44 1.57 5.70 -8.78
CA ALA A 44 2.04 4.34 -8.51
C ALA A 44 1.84 3.94 -7.04
N ILE A 45 2.06 4.87 -6.11
CA ILE A 45 1.72 4.67 -4.70
C ILE A 45 0.21 4.43 -4.51
N ARG A 46 -0.65 5.23 -5.15
CA ARG A 46 -2.11 5.02 -5.05
C ARG A 46 -2.52 3.65 -5.57
N GLU A 47 -1.98 3.22 -6.71
CA GLU A 47 -2.28 1.91 -7.28
C GLU A 47 -1.71 0.76 -6.42
N TYR A 48 -0.54 0.93 -5.82
CA TYR A 48 0.00 -0.01 -4.83
C TYR A 48 -0.94 -0.17 -3.62
N VAL A 49 -1.41 0.93 -3.03
CA VAL A 49 -2.34 0.87 -1.87
C VAL A 49 -3.61 0.13 -2.23
N LYS A 50 -4.24 0.46 -3.37
CA LYS A 50 -5.42 -0.26 -3.87
C LYS A 50 -5.15 -1.75 -4.07
N ARG A 51 -3.99 -2.11 -4.62
CA ARG A 51 -3.59 -3.50 -4.83
C ARG A 51 -3.49 -4.25 -3.51
N VAL A 52 -2.90 -3.64 -2.47
CA VAL A 52 -2.78 -4.24 -1.15
C VAL A 52 -4.16 -4.45 -0.52
N HIS A 53 -5.03 -3.44 -0.57
CA HIS A 53 -6.42 -3.53 -0.09
C HIS A 53 -7.26 -4.60 -0.80
N ALA A 54 -7.00 -4.82 -2.09
CA ALA A 54 -7.72 -5.82 -2.87
C ALA A 54 -7.38 -7.27 -2.48
N ARG A 55 -6.26 -7.52 -1.77
CA ARG A 55 -5.81 -8.86 -1.41
C ARG A 55 -6.79 -9.54 -0.46
N PRO A 56 -7.17 -10.82 -0.69
CA PRO A 56 -8.00 -11.58 0.24
C PRO A 56 -7.42 -11.62 1.67
N ALA A 57 -6.11 -11.75 1.81
CA ALA A 57 -5.43 -11.76 3.11
C ALA A 57 -5.58 -10.43 3.87
N TYR A 58 -5.60 -9.29 3.17
CA TYR A 58 -5.81 -7.98 3.79
C TYR A 58 -7.24 -7.85 4.31
N LYS A 59 -8.23 -8.25 3.49
CA LYS A 59 -9.65 -8.26 3.89
C LYS A 59 -9.90 -9.16 5.11
N GLN A 60 -9.33 -10.36 5.12
CA GLN A 60 -9.39 -11.27 6.28
C GLN A 60 -8.72 -10.70 7.52
N ALA A 61 -7.63 -9.93 7.36
CA ALA A 61 -6.97 -9.26 8.47
C ALA A 61 -7.87 -8.16 9.06
N LEU A 62 -8.59 -7.41 8.23
CA LEU A 62 -9.59 -6.43 8.70
C LEU A 62 -10.73 -7.08 9.46
N GLU A 63 -11.29 -8.18 8.94
CA GLU A 63 -12.38 -8.92 9.60
C GLU A 63 -11.99 -9.39 11.00
N LYS A 64 -10.72 -9.78 11.20
CA LYS A 64 -10.20 -10.23 12.50
C LYS A 64 -9.73 -9.07 13.40
N GLY A 65 -9.19 -8.02 12.79
CA GLY A 65 -8.57 -6.88 13.48
C GLY A 65 -9.55 -5.77 13.88
N GLY A 66 -10.75 -5.75 13.29
CA GLY A 66 -11.75 -4.70 13.50
C GLY A 66 -11.59 -3.53 12.53
N GLU A 67 -12.33 -2.45 12.77
CA GLU A 67 -12.30 -1.26 11.91
C GLU A 67 -10.90 -0.69 11.78
N TYR A 68 -10.49 -0.43 10.54
CA TYR A 68 -9.22 0.20 10.21
C TYR A 68 -9.49 1.49 9.45
N ALA A 69 -9.09 2.61 10.03
CA ALA A 69 -9.41 3.95 9.53
C ALA A 69 -8.80 4.29 8.15
N TYR A 70 -7.90 3.44 7.65
CA TYR A 70 -7.17 3.67 6.41
C TYR A 70 -7.37 2.58 5.34
N ALA A 71 -8.27 1.62 5.61
CA ALA A 71 -8.68 0.58 4.65
C ALA A 71 -9.83 1.05 3.74
#